data_AF-A0A6C0KN48-F1
#
_entry.id   AF-A0A6C0KN48-F1
#
_cell.length_a   1.000
_cell.length_b   1.000
_cell.length_c   1.000
_cell.angle_alpha   90.00
_cell.angle_beta   90.00
_cell.angle_gamma   90.00
#
_symmetry.space_group_name_H-M   'P 1'
#
loop_
_entity.id
_entity.type
_entity.pdbx_description
1 polymer ?
#
loop_
_entity_poly.entity_id
_entity_poly.type
_entity_poly.pdbx_seq_one_letter_code
_entity_poly.pdbx_strand_id
1 'polypeptide(L)'
;MAFTRFHDDPARITKQLQQQTDQERWYLDVPGSGDKPCFMLDPQIIPQKWGANLWTDCTDISSSLLGIDRQLNRDCINKEKYKRQTIYSSPIDYPVCDSFLTTEQSRSIMPSWTARDLTQNHAYILPNNPQAHTEMPFKSYTSTRNLEKDNFEREFECVPLNDQGYTVPVQIQKGTYVAGKTICSAPNNCERIN
;
A
#
# COMPACT_ATOMS: atom_id res chain seq x y z
N MET A 1 -32.50 -44.42 -43.03
CA MET A 1 -31.61 -44.86 -41.94
C MET A 1 -31.92 -44.00 -40.72
N ALA A 2 -32.73 -44.51 -39.80
CA ALA A 2 -33.04 -43.79 -38.56
C ALA A 2 -31.80 -43.86 -37.65
N PHE A 3 -31.16 -42.73 -37.37
CA PHE A 3 -30.03 -42.65 -36.45
C PHE A 3 -30.53 -42.89 -35.02
N THR A 4 -30.44 -44.13 -34.53
CA THR A 4 -30.83 -44.53 -33.16
C THR A 4 -29.77 -44.18 -32.11
N ARG A 5 -28.75 -43.39 -32.46
CA ARG A 5 -27.73 -42.94 -31.51
C ARG A 5 -28.28 -41.76 -30.73
N PHE A 6 -28.57 -42.00 -29.45
CA PHE A 6 -28.97 -40.96 -28.50
C PHE A 6 -28.04 -39.73 -28.44
N HIS A 7 -26.79 -39.85 -28.90
CA HIS A 7 -25.86 -38.72 -29.00
C HIS A 7 -26.30 -37.68 -30.05
N ASP A 8 -26.83 -38.14 -31.19
CA ASP A 8 -27.13 -37.30 -32.34
C ASP A 8 -28.59 -36.78 -32.33
N ASP A 9 -29.29 -36.96 -31.21
CA ASP A 9 -30.61 -36.39 -30.98
C ASP A 9 -30.50 -34.85 -30.95
N PRO A 10 -31.27 -34.11 -31.78
CA PRO A 10 -31.21 -32.65 -31.83
C PRO A 10 -31.38 -31.98 -30.46
N ALA A 11 -32.19 -32.56 -29.57
CA ALA A 11 -32.38 -32.05 -28.20
C ALA A 11 -31.11 -32.16 -27.34
N ARG A 12 -30.29 -33.20 -27.53
CA ARG A 12 -29.03 -33.37 -26.81
C ARG A 12 -27.94 -32.46 -27.37
N ILE A 13 -27.85 -32.33 -28.69
CA ILE A 13 -26.89 -31.42 -29.34
C ILE A 13 -27.14 -29.98 -28.88
N THR A 14 -28.41 -29.54 -28.86
CA THR A 14 -28.77 -28.21 -28.35
C THR A 14 -28.43 -28.04 -26.87
N LYS A 15 -28.65 -29.06 -26.03
CA LYS A 15 -28.26 -28.99 -24.62
C LYS A 15 -26.75 -28.95 -24.41
N GLN A 16 -25.98 -29.70 -25.20
CA GLN A 16 -24.52 -29.69 -25.11
C GLN A 16 -23.95 -28.33 -25.54
N LEU A 17 -24.46 -27.75 -26.64
CA LEU A 17 -24.09 -26.39 -27.06
C LEU A 17 -24.47 -25.35 -26.01
N GLN A 18 -25.65 -25.48 -25.39
CA GLN A 18 -26.04 -24.63 -24.28
C GLN A 18 -25.02 -24.74 -23.13
N GLN A 19 -24.70 -25.95 -22.66
CA GLN A 19 -23.76 -26.15 -21.56
C GLN A 19 -22.36 -25.60 -21.86
N GLN A 20 -21.91 -25.68 -23.11
CA GLN A 20 -20.62 -25.14 -23.55
C GLN A 20 -20.63 -23.60 -23.61
N THR A 21 -21.75 -22.98 -23.97
CA THR A 21 -21.84 -21.52 -24.16
C THR A 21 -22.38 -20.77 -22.93
N ASP A 22 -23.04 -21.46 -21.99
CA ASP A 22 -23.71 -20.83 -20.85
C ASP A 22 -22.74 -20.03 -19.96
N GLN A 23 -21.49 -20.48 -19.78
CA GLN A 23 -20.48 -19.74 -19.01
C GLN A 23 -20.12 -18.40 -19.65
N GLU A 24 -19.93 -18.37 -20.96
CA GLU A 24 -19.59 -17.13 -21.69
C GLU A 24 -20.81 -16.20 -21.79
N ARG A 25 -22.00 -16.78 -22.01
CA ARG A 25 -23.26 -16.05 -22.00
C ARG A 25 -23.53 -15.39 -20.66
N TRP A 26 -23.30 -16.09 -19.54
CA TRP A 26 -23.44 -15.49 -18.21
C TRP A 26 -22.57 -14.24 -18.06
N TYR A 27 -21.35 -14.26 -18.60
CA TYR A 27 -20.42 -13.14 -18.48
C TYR A 27 -20.80 -11.95 -19.37
N LEU A 28 -21.36 -12.21 -20.54
CA LEU A 28 -21.78 -11.17 -21.50
C LEU A 28 -23.19 -10.62 -21.18
N ASP A 29 -24.12 -11.50 -20.84
CA ASP A 29 -25.52 -11.22 -20.55
C ASP A 29 -25.79 -11.23 -19.03
N VAL A 30 -24.90 -10.63 -18.24
CA VAL A 30 -25.12 -10.51 -16.80
C VAL A 30 -26.43 -9.74 -16.59
N PRO A 31 -27.44 -10.32 -15.90
CA PRO A 31 -28.67 -9.59 -15.63
C PRO A 31 -28.35 -8.29 -14.91
N GLY A 32 -28.77 -7.17 -15.52
CA GLY A 32 -28.58 -5.83 -14.96
C GLY A 32 -29.46 -5.60 -13.73
N SER A 33 -29.31 -4.43 -13.10
CA SER A 33 -30.12 -4.03 -11.94
C SER A 33 -31.60 -3.70 -12.27
N GLY A 34 -32.07 -4.00 -13.48
CA GLY A 34 -33.39 -3.60 -13.99
C GLY A 34 -33.41 -2.18 -14.56
N ASP A 35 -34.58 -1.73 -15.03
CA ASP A 35 -34.73 -0.43 -15.71
C ASP A 35 -34.59 0.76 -14.75
N LYS A 36 -35.27 0.70 -13.60
CA LYS A 36 -35.33 1.77 -12.60
C LYS A 36 -35.26 1.21 -11.17
N PRO A 37 -34.13 0.59 -10.78
CA PRO A 37 -33.94 0.20 -9.39
C PRO A 37 -33.97 1.45 -8.50
N CYS A 38 -34.34 1.27 -7.24
CA CYS A 38 -34.38 2.39 -6.32
C CYS A 38 -32.98 2.79 -5.86
N PHE A 39 -32.76 4.10 -5.73
CA PHE A 39 -31.51 4.63 -5.21
C PHE A 39 -31.40 4.33 -3.71
N MET A 40 -30.29 3.72 -3.31
CA MET A 40 -29.98 3.44 -1.92
C MET A 40 -29.40 4.71 -1.29
N LEU A 41 -30.06 5.27 -0.27
CA LEU A 41 -29.58 6.49 0.41
C LEU A 41 -28.43 6.26 1.40
N ASP A 42 -28.21 5.01 1.83
CA ASP A 42 -27.25 4.72 2.89
C ASP A 42 -25.80 4.82 2.42
N PRO A 43 -24.99 5.69 3.05
CA PRO A 43 -23.59 5.87 2.70
C PRO A 43 -22.73 4.62 2.91
N GLN A 44 -23.18 3.65 3.70
CA GLN A 44 -22.44 2.41 3.95
C GLN A 44 -22.60 1.39 2.83
N ILE A 45 -23.66 1.52 2.03
CA ILE A 45 -23.88 0.68 0.87
C ILE A 45 -23.15 1.32 -0.31
N ILE A 46 -21.98 0.77 -0.64
CA ILE A 46 -21.19 1.25 -1.77
C ILE A 46 -21.73 0.59 -3.06
N PRO A 47 -22.29 1.34 -4.00
CA PRO A 47 -22.74 0.79 -5.27
C PRO A 47 -21.55 0.32 -6.10
N GLN A 48 -21.59 -0.94 -6.59
CA GLN A 48 -20.51 -1.50 -7.42
C GLN A 48 -20.73 -1.31 -8.92
N LYS A 49 -21.99 -1.42 -9.39
CA LYS A 49 -22.33 -1.39 -10.82
C LYS A 49 -23.28 -0.25 -11.22
N TRP A 50 -24.19 0.15 -10.33
CA TRP A 50 -25.23 1.14 -10.61
C TRP A 50 -25.47 2.03 -9.39
N GLY A 51 -25.70 3.33 -9.61
CA GLY A 51 -25.91 4.33 -8.55
C GLY A 51 -26.84 5.48 -8.94
N ALA A 52 -27.91 5.18 -9.68
CA ALA A 52 -28.94 6.15 -10.12
C ALA A 52 -28.44 7.39 -10.88
N ASN A 53 -27.30 7.28 -11.58
CA ASN A 53 -26.68 8.39 -12.30
C ASN A 53 -26.84 8.31 -13.82
N LEU A 54 -27.66 7.40 -14.33
CA LEU A 54 -27.86 7.21 -15.77
C LEU A 54 -28.82 8.25 -16.33
N TRP A 55 -28.55 8.71 -17.54
CA TRP A 55 -29.40 9.62 -18.32
C TRP A 55 -29.99 8.87 -19.52
N THR A 56 -31.06 9.42 -20.11
CA THR A 56 -31.60 8.84 -21.36
C THR A 56 -30.58 8.96 -22.49
N ASP A 57 -30.58 7.98 -23.40
CA ASP A 57 -29.81 8.01 -24.66
C ASP A 57 -28.28 8.14 -24.48
N CYS A 58 -27.74 7.60 -23.38
CA CYS A 58 -26.32 7.70 -23.05
C CYS A 58 -25.38 7.05 -24.09
N THR A 59 -25.84 6.00 -24.78
CA THR A 59 -25.12 5.33 -25.87
C THR A 59 -25.02 6.20 -27.12
N ASP A 60 -26.08 6.95 -27.40
CA ASP A 60 -26.11 7.81 -28.58
C ASP A 60 -25.25 9.05 -28.32
N ILE A 61 -25.33 9.61 -27.11
CA ILE A 61 -24.44 10.69 -26.66
C ILE A 61 -22.98 10.26 -26.77
N SER A 62 -22.62 9.07 -26.29
CA SER A 62 -21.24 8.58 -26.38
C SER A 62 -20.81 8.40 -27.84
N SER A 63 -21.69 7.87 -28.69
CA SER A 63 -21.43 7.71 -30.13
C SER A 63 -21.23 9.05 -30.85
N SER A 64 -22.03 10.06 -30.50
CA SER A 64 -21.89 11.42 -31.05
C SER A 64 -20.65 12.14 -30.55
N LEU A 65 -20.29 11.98 -29.27
CA LEU A 65 -19.04 12.53 -28.72
C LEU A 65 -17.81 11.90 -29.37
N LEU A 66 -17.86 10.60 -29.67
CA LEU A 66 -16.84 9.91 -30.48
C LEU A 66 -16.87 10.35 -31.95
N GLY A 67 -17.94 11.01 -32.39
CA GLY A 67 -18.12 11.44 -33.77
C GLY A 67 -18.37 10.29 -34.73
N ILE A 68 -18.96 9.19 -34.26
CA ILE A 68 -19.39 8.05 -35.09
C ILE A 68 -20.62 8.43 -35.91
N ASP A 69 -21.40 9.40 -35.43
CA ASP A 69 -22.60 9.94 -36.08
C ASP A 69 -22.30 10.77 -37.34
N ARG A 70 -21.03 11.13 -37.58
CA ARG A 70 -20.58 11.91 -38.75
C ARG A 70 -19.74 11.07 -39.71
N GLN A 71 -19.93 11.31 -41.00
CA GLN A 71 -19.09 10.72 -42.03
C GLN A 71 -17.76 11.49 -42.14
N LEU A 72 -16.72 10.81 -42.61
CA LEU A 72 -15.44 11.47 -42.82
C LEU A 72 -15.52 12.38 -44.06
N ASN A 73 -15.19 13.66 -43.89
CA ASN A 73 -15.21 14.66 -44.95
C ASN A 73 -13.82 15.28 -45.16
N ARG A 74 -13.56 15.83 -46.34
CA ARG A 74 -12.32 16.54 -46.70
C ARG A 74 -12.42 18.02 -46.31
N ASP A 75 -12.69 18.30 -45.04
CA ASP A 75 -12.75 19.66 -44.46
C ASP A 75 -13.63 20.66 -45.25
N CYS A 76 -14.71 20.17 -45.87
CA CYS A 76 -15.66 21.01 -46.57
C CYS A 76 -16.64 21.64 -45.55
N ILE A 77 -16.29 22.81 -45.02
CA ILE A 77 -17.02 23.59 -43.98
C ILE A 77 -18.53 23.74 -44.26
N ASN A 78 -18.93 23.77 -45.54
CA ASN A 78 -20.32 24.02 -45.95
C ASN A 78 -21.17 22.76 -46.13
N LYS A 79 -20.57 21.57 -46.21
CA LYS A 79 -21.29 20.30 -46.47
C LYS A 79 -21.77 19.63 -45.19
N GLU A 80 -20.97 19.73 -44.13
CA GLU A 80 -21.31 19.21 -42.82
C GLU A 80 -21.45 20.39 -41.87
N LYS A 81 -22.67 20.94 -41.82
CA LYS A 81 -23.02 21.81 -40.69
C LYS A 81 -22.90 20.93 -39.45
N TYR A 82 -21.86 21.15 -38.63
CA TYR A 82 -21.77 20.57 -37.30
C TYR A 82 -23.12 20.80 -36.60
N LYS A 83 -23.99 19.78 -36.56
CA LYS A 83 -25.26 19.88 -35.86
C LYS A 83 -24.87 20.09 -34.40
N ARG A 84 -25.13 21.29 -33.87
CA ARG A 84 -24.67 21.68 -32.53
C ARG A 84 -25.20 20.76 -31.44
N GLN A 85 -26.29 20.03 -31.69
CA GLN A 85 -26.78 18.94 -30.86
C GLN A 85 -27.49 17.93 -31.75
N THR A 86 -27.06 16.66 -31.76
CA THR A 86 -27.71 15.58 -32.51
C THR A 86 -28.69 14.77 -31.67
N ILE A 87 -28.49 14.74 -30.34
CA ILE A 87 -29.24 13.87 -29.43
C ILE A 87 -29.80 14.69 -28.27
N TYR A 88 -31.10 14.50 -28.02
CA TYR A 88 -31.78 15.03 -26.85
C TYR A 88 -31.62 14.02 -25.70
N SER A 89 -31.27 14.50 -24.51
CA SER A 89 -31.13 13.66 -23.34
C SER A 89 -31.78 14.34 -22.14
N SER A 90 -32.39 13.53 -21.29
CA SER A 90 -33.08 13.96 -20.08
C SER A 90 -32.63 13.11 -18.89
N PRO A 91 -32.64 13.67 -17.67
CA PRO A 91 -32.35 12.90 -16.47
C PRO A 91 -33.46 11.87 -16.24
N ILE A 92 -33.06 10.64 -15.87
CA ILE A 92 -34.01 9.59 -15.49
C ILE A 92 -34.38 9.77 -14.02
N ASP A 93 -35.68 9.78 -13.74
CA ASP A 93 -36.18 9.78 -12.35
C ASP A 93 -36.12 8.37 -11.77
N TYR A 94 -35.41 8.24 -10.64
CA TYR A 94 -35.23 6.98 -9.91
C TYR A 94 -35.91 7.09 -8.54
N PRO A 95 -36.73 6.09 -8.16
CA PRO A 95 -37.36 6.10 -6.85
C PRO A 95 -36.31 5.99 -5.75
N VAL A 96 -36.51 6.67 -4.64
CA VAL A 96 -35.60 6.61 -3.49
C VAL A 96 -36.10 5.58 -2.49
N CYS A 97 -35.25 4.61 -2.15
CA CYS A 97 -35.56 3.63 -1.11
C CYS A 97 -35.04 4.14 0.24
N ASP A 98 -35.93 4.76 1.02
CA ASP A 98 -35.65 5.23 2.39
C ASP A 98 -36.15 4.24 3.46
N SER A 99 -37.22 3.49 3.15
CA SER A 99 -37.95 2.70 4.14
C SER A 99 -37.32 1.34 4.49
N PHE A 100 -36.35 0.86 3.71
CA PHE A 100 -35.79 -0.48 3.86
C PHE A 100 -34.45 -0.43 4.60
N LEU A 101 -34.52 -0.42 5.94
CA LEU A 101 -33.45 -0.71 6.92
C LEU A 101 -32.04 -0.77 6.32
N THR A 102 -31.48 0.41 6.09
CA THR A 102 -30.13 0.50 5.61
C THR A 102 -29.19 0.40 6.81
N THR A 103 -28.71 -0.82 7.05
CA THR A 103 -27.70 -1.19 8.04
C THR A 103 -27.86 -0.58 9.44
N GLU A 104 -28.49 -1.31 10.35
CA GLU A 104 -28.48 -0.92 11.76
C GLU A 104 -27.04 -0.86 12.29
N GLN A 105 -26.60 0.35 12.66
CA GLN A 105 -25.29 0.57 13.24
C GLN A 105 -25.33 0.24 14.72
N SER A 106 -24.99 -1.01 15.08
CA SER A 106 -24.89 -1.42 16.49
C SER A 106 -24.01 -0.49 17.31
N ARG A 107 -22.94 0.09 16.72
CA ARG A 107 -22.07 1.08 17.37
C ARG A 107 -22.74 2.45 17.61
N SER A 108 -23.72 2.83 16.80
CA SER A 108 -24.49 4.08 16.99
C SER A 108 -25.72 3.86 17.87
N ILE A 109 -26.39 2.71 17.73
CA ILE A 109 -27.62 2.35 18.45
C ILE A 109 -27.31 1.90 19.88
N MET A 110 -26.27 1.09 20.06
CA MET A 110 -25.80 0.59 21.36
C MET A 110 -24.26 0.60 21.39
N PRO A 111 -23.64 1.79 21.49
CA PRO A 111 -22.19 1.88 21.54
C PRO A 111 -21.65 1.04 22.70
N SER A 112 -20.50 0.40 22.54
CA SER A 112 -20.01 -0.57 23.51
C SER A 112 -19.82 -0.02 24.93
N TRP A 113 -19.80 1.31 25.13
CA TRP A 113 -19.76 1.93 26.46
C TRP A 113 -21.12 1.90 27.17
N THR A 114 -22.26 1.87 26.46
CA THR A 114 -23.60 1.72 27.07
C THR A 114 -23.89 0.27 27.48
N ALA A 115 -23.19 -0.69 26.86
CA ALA A 115 -23.29 -2.12 27.17
C ALA A 115 -22.28 -2.58 28.23
N ARG A 116 -21.33 -1.73 28.63
CA ARG A 116 -20.42 -2.04 29.74
C ARG A 116 -21.16 -1.83 31.06
N ASP A 117 -21.04 -2.82 31.94
CA ASP A 117 -21.46 -2.71 33.34
C ASP A 117 -20.61 -1.65 34.08
N LEU A 118 -20.99 -1.34 35.32
CA LEU A 118 -20.41 -0.33 36.20
C LEU A 118 -18.89 -0.18 35.99
N THR A 119 -18.43 1.04 35.73
CA THR A 119 -17.02 1.34 35.53
C THR A 119 -16.21 0.76 36.70
N GLN A 120 -15.19 -0.05 36.40
CA GLN A 120 -14.26 -0.53 37.43
C GLN A 120 -13.55 0.70 38.02
N ASN A 121 -13.97 1.12 39.22
CA ASN A 121 -13.45 2.30 39.90
C ASN A 121 -12.09 1.96 40.53
N HIS A 122 -11.05 1.96 39.70
CA HIS A 122 -9.66 1.81 40.14
C HIS A 122 -9.00 3.19 40.27
N ALA A 123 -9.67 4.14 40.94
CA ALA A 123 -9.13 5.48 41.22
C ALA A 123 -8.14 5.51 42.42
N TYR A 124 -7.66 4.35 42.86
CA TYR A 124 -6.66 4.28 43.93
C TYR A 124 -5.25 4.45 43.37
N ILE A 125 -4.39 5.08 44.16
CA ILE A 125 -2.97 5.23 43.84
C ILE A 125 -2.34 3.83 43.81
N LEU A 126 -1.66 3.49 42.71
CA LEU A 126 -1.00 2.20 42.59
C LEU A 126 0.07 2.07 43.68
N PRO A 127 0.13 0.92 44.40
CA PRO A 127 1.15 0.70 45.43
C PRO A 127 2.59 0.78 44.89
N ASN A 128 2.79 0.42 43.63
CA ASN A 128 4.09 0.45 42.95
C ASN A 128 3.96 1.20 41.61
N ASN A 129 5.01 1.92 41.23
CA ASN A 129 5.05 2.62 39.94
C ASN A 129 5.13 1.60 38.79
N PRO A 130 4.12 1.53 37.89
CA PRO A 130 4.13 0.59 36.77
C PRO A 130 5.25 0.88 35.74
N GLN A 131 5.83 2.07 35.75
CA GLN A 131 6.95 2.48 34.89
C GLN A 131 8.32 2.23 35.53
N ALA A 132 8.39 1.61 36.72
CA ALA A 132 9.67 1.43 37.41
C ALA A 132 10.70 0.55 36.63
N HIS A 133 10.25 -0.24 35.65
CA HIS A 133 11.09 -1.18 34.90
C HIS A 133 10.89 -1.04 33.38
N THR A 134 10.36 0.09 32.90
CA THR A 134 10.14 0.30 31.47
C THR A 134 11.43 0.57 30.70
N GLU A 135 12.49 0.99 31.39
CA GLU A 135 13.77 1.30 30.76
C GLU A 135 14.75 0.13 30.88
N MET A 136 15.53 -0.12 29.83
CA MET A 136 16.60 -1.10 29.86
C MET A 136 17.73 -0.59 30.78
N PRO A 137 18.19 -1.36 31.78
CA PRO A 137 19.19 -0.90 32.75
C PRO A 137 20.62 -0.82 32.17
N PHE A 138 20.80 -1.20 30.90
CA PHE A 138 22.08 -1.19 30.22
C PHE A 138 21.95 -0.55 28.84
N LYS A 139 23.06 0.01 28.33
CA LYS A 139 23.12 0.59 26.99
C LYS A 139 22.97 -0.51 25.95
N SER A 140 21.89 -0.47 25.16
CA SER A 140 21.70 -1.33 23.99
C SER A 140 22.18 -0.61 22.72
N TYR A 141 22.51 -1.39 21.68
CA TYR A 141 22.99 -0.90 20.37
C TYR A 141 24.33 -0.15 20.34
N THR A 142 25.15 -0.27 21.38
CA THR A 142 26.55 0.20 21.35
C THR A 142 27.47 -0.78 20.63
N SER A 143 28.28 -0.29 19.70
CA SER A 143 29.29 -1.10 19.00
C SER A 143 30.47 -1.41 19.93
N THR A 144 30.63 -2.69 20.29
CA THR A 144 31.72 -3.15 21.16
C THR A 144 33.10 -2.83 20.58
N ARG A 145 33.26 -2.96 19.25
CA ARG A 145 34.50 -2.63 18.54
C ARG A 145 34.92 -1.17 18.69
N ASN A 146 33.97 -0.23 18.61
CA ASN A 146 34.28 1.19 18.80
C ASN A 146 34.61 1.47 20.26
N LEU A 147 33.89 0.85 21.19
CA LEU A 147 34.13 0.99 22.62
C LEU A 147 35.53 0.50 23.03
N GLU A 148 35.98 -0.62 22.48
CA GLU A 148 37.34 -1.12 22.67
C GLU A 148 38.40 -0.21 22.06
N LYS A 149 38.16 0.32 20.86
CA LYS A 149 39.08 1.27 20.20
C LYS A 149 39.22 2.57 21.01
N ASP A 150 38.11 3.12 21.48
CA ASP A 150 38.09 4.41 22.19
C ASP A 150 38.68 4.28 23.60
N ASN A 151 38.51 3.11 24.24
CA ASN A 151 39.10 2.79 25.54
C ASN A 151 40.52 2.17 25.44
N PHE A 152 41.13 2.10 24.25
CA PHE A 152 42.45 1.51 24.08
C PHE A 152 43.56 2.48 24.48
N GLU A 153 44.21 2.21 25.61
CA GLU A 153 45.44 2.87 26.02
C GLU A 153 46.65 2.01 25.63
N ARG A 154 47.55 2.59 24.82
CA ARG A 154 48.76 1.89 24.37
C ARG A 154 49.88 2.07 25.40
N GLU A 155 50.23 1.02 26.10
CA GLU A 155 51.44 1.00 26.93
C GLU A 155 52.67 0.91 26.03
N PHE A 156 53.56 1.90 26.09
CA PHE A 156 54.87 1.84 25.44
C PHE A 156 55.93 1.51 26.50
N GLU A 157 56.83 0.55 26.22
CA GLU A 157 57.90 0.17 27.15
C GLU A 157 58.98 1.26 27.33
N CYS A 158 59.01 2.30 26.48
CA CYS A 158 59.87 3.46 26.65
C CYS A 158 59.21 4.75 26.15
N VAL A 159 58.71 5.56 27.07
CA VAL A 159 58.34 6.96 26.82
C VAL A 159 59.34 7.80 27.63
N PRO A 160 60.25 8.58 27.01
CA PRO A 160 61.00 9.58 27.75
C PRO A 160 60.04 10.66 28.27
N LEU A 161 60.36 11.26 29.42
CA LEU A 161 59.59 12.38 29.99
C LEU A 161 59.31 13.43 28.92
N ASN A 162 58.05 13.87 28.83
CA ASN A 162 57.55 14.80 27.82
C ASN A 162 58.07 16.23 28.04
N ASP A 163 59.39 16.38 27.93
CA ASP A 163 60.08 17.65 27.80
C ASP A 163 60.26 17.95 26.31
N GLN A 164 60.15 19.23 25.93
CA GLN A 164 60.13 19.73 24.55
C GLN A 164 61.39 19.38 23.70
N GLY A 165 62.33 18.61 24.23
CA GLY A 165 63.55 18.17 23.58
C GLY A 165 63.50 16.78 22.91
N TYR A 166 62.40 16.02 23.05
CA TYR A 166 62.27 14.68 22.46
C TYR A 166 61.07 14.58 21.51
N THR A 167 61.33 14.31 20.23
CA THR A 167 60.30 13.84 19.30
C THR A 167 60.40 12.33 19.17
N VAL A 168 59.29 11.62 19.34
CA VAL A 168 59.19 10.17 19.08
C VAL A 168 59.73 9.89 17.66
N PRO A 169 60.56 8.86 17.44
CA PRO A 169 61.12 8.61 16.12
C PRO A 169 60.00 8.30 15.11
N VAL A 170 59.74 9.24 14.20
CA VAL A 170 58.85 9.06 13.06
C VAL A 170 59.66 8.45 11.90
N GLN A 171 60.24 7.29 12.10
CA GLN A 171 60.69 6.49 10.96
C GLN A 171 59.43 5.92 10.31
N ILE A 172 58.94 6.54 9.22
CA ILE A 172 57.92 5.92 8.36
C ILE A 172 58.60 4.78 7.60
N GLN A 173 58.81 3.65 8.26
CA GLN A 173 59.15 2.42 7.56
C GLN A 173 57.88 1.87 6.92
N LYS A 174 57.79 2.02 5.60
CA LYS A 174 56.79 1.32 4.78
C LYS A 174 57.13 -0.18 4.78
N GLY A 175 56.37 -0.95 5.55
CA GLY A 175 56.31 -2.40 5.43
C GLY A 175 56.81 -3.15 6.66
N THR A 176 55.95 -4.04 7.16
CA THR A 176 56.11 -4.97 8.29
C THR A 176 56.10 -4.38 9.70
N TYR A 177 55.34 -5.06 10.57
CA TYR A 177 55.06 -4.73 11.96
C TYR A 177 56.34 -4.62 12.78
N VAL A 178 56.65 -3.43 13.29
CA VAL A 178 57.74 -3.19 14.24
C VAL A 178 57.15 -3.18 15.64
N ALA A 179 56.82 -4.36 16.17
CA ALA A 179 56.63 -4.56 17.60
C ALA A 179 57.34 -5.84 18.05
N GLY A 180 58.21 -5.70 19.05
CA GLY A 180 59.05 -6.74 19.60
C GLY A 180 59.99 -6.17 20.67
N LYS A 181 60.31 -6.97 21.69
CA LYS A 181 61.05 -6.58 22.91
C LYS A 181 62.48 -6.03 22.68
N THR A 182 62.98 -6.07 21.46
CA THR A 182 64.38 -5.79 21.10
C THR A 182 64.58 -4.53 20.26
N ILE A 183 63.52 -3.74 20.02
CA ILE A 183 63.61 -2.54 19.17
C ILE A 183 64.51 -1.45 19.80
N CYS A 184 64.78 -1.53 21.12
CA CYS A 184 65.65 -0.60 21.85
C CYS A 184 66.90 -1.27 22.46
N SER A 185 67.37 -2.41 21.92
CA SER A 185 68.55 -3.11 22.47
C SER A 185 69.91 -2.53 22.07
N ALA A 186 69.97 -1.60 21.11
CA ALA A 186 71.20 -0.91 20.76
C ALA A 186 71.27 0.46 21.48
N PRO A 187 72.43 0.85 22.03
CA PRO A 187 72.62 2.23 22.47
C PRO A 187 72.48 3.13 21.24
N ASN A 188 71.66 4.18 21.35
CA ASN A 188 71.42 5.26 20.38
C ASN A 188 70.11 5.21 19.57
N ASN A 189 69.21 4.25 19.81
CA ASN A 189 67.92 4.20 19.10
C ASN A 189 66.95 5.35 19.46
N CYS A 190 67.21 6.08 20.54
CA CYS A 190 66.43 7.25 20.97
C CYS A 190 67.33 8.48 21.21
N GLU A 191 68.38 8.67 20.40
CA GLU A 191 69.19 9.88 20.45
C GLU A 191 68.57 11.03 19.65
N ARG A 192 68.87 12.26 20.10
CA ARG A 192 68.49 13.50 19.43
C ARG A 192 69.27 13.64 18.11
N ILE A 193 68.57 13.70 16.99
CA ILE A 193 69.17 14.00 15.68
C ILE A 193 69.54 15.49 15.69
N ASN A 194 70.82 15.81 15.49
CA ASN A 194 71.27 17.19 15.27
C ASN A 194 70.90 17.69 13.88
#